data_AF-A0A537LVK8-F1
#
_entry.id   AF-A0A537LVK8-F1
#
_cell.length_a   1.000
_cell.length_b   1.000
_cell.length_c   1.000
_cell.angle_alpha   90.00
_cell.angle_beta   90.00
_cell.angle_gamma   90.00
#
_symmetry.space_group_name_H-M   'P 1'
#
loop_
_entity.id
_entity.type
_entity.pdbx_description
1 polymer ?
#
loop_
_entity_poly.entity_id
_entity_poly.type
_entity_poly.pdbx_seq_one_letter_code
_entity_poly.pdbx_strand_id
1 'polypeptide(L)'
;MRVRQRTPPLSAAGHYRTSRPVRGPPAPLPPLSEAAGIALACPKAYERYKRKMQAVAADPSFSLMLAHGEGSRLPRPGGFVVLSRLAGGRSQIRALAPSVKFVLQGEEVYEIDGRTRRIRPGEFLLVDAGAEIEVTTPRNAETIGLCVYFGGEAGTPLAEPGRRPLNPRAVNGSTLDPLAGLLESHARALAGRPEAGVDLAPSIVAAAERATEAYLSAWDNRLARLGSLKHSTRVETLQRLERARAFLHANAGRIVTLEEVAAHAALSRFHLTRSFAEAFGVPPLAYHRNLRLDSAARLIAEEGVPATVIAEQLGYASLSAFSRAFRQKFGVPPSRLGK
;
A
#
# COMPACT_ATOMS: atom_id res chain seq x y z
N MET A 1 53.47 -27.47 47.93
CA MET A 1 53.17 -26.03 47.73
C MET A 1 51.65 -25.82 47.71
N ARG A 2 51.08 -25.33 48.81
CA ARG A 2 49.65 -24.99 48.93
C ARG A 2 49.49 -23.50 48.62
N VAL A 3 48.71 -23.15 47.62
CA VAL A 3 48.31 -21.76 47.36
C VAL A 3 46.92 -21.55 47.93
N ARG A 4 46.84 -20.71 48.97
CA ARG A 4 45.61 -20.19 49.57
C ARG A 4 44.92 -19.26 48.57
N GLN A 5 43.65 -19.50 48.25
CA GLN A 5 42.78 -18.47 47.68
C GLN A 5 41.90 -17.90 48.81
N ARG A 6 42.00 -16.59 48.99
CA ARG A 6 41.22 -15.78 49.94
C ARG A 6 39.88 -15.42 49.32
N THR A 7 38.81 -15.69 50.04
CA THR A 7 37.47 -15.13 49.84
C THR A 7 37.43 -13.65 50.26
N PRO A 8 36.75 -12.76 49.52
CA PRO A 8 36.25 -11.49 50.05
C PRO A 8 34.73 -11.54 50.37
N PRO A 9 34.23 -10.66 51.25
CA PRO A 9 32.92 -10.78 51.89
C PRO A 9 31.75 -10.11 51.16
N LEU A 10 30.54 -10.56 51.51
CA LEU A 10 29.22 -10.04 51.17
C LEU A 10 28.96 -8.63 51.75
N SER A 11 28.51 -7.71 50.89
CA SER A 11 27.83 -6.42 51.16
C SER A 11 27.60 -5.75 49.79
N ALA A 12 26.46 -5.19 49.38
CA ALA A 12 25.31 -4.62 50.06
C ALA A 12 24.03 -4.76 49.22
N ALA A 13 22.90 -4.62 49.90
CA ALA A 13 21.55 -4.73 49.42
C ALA A 13 21.14 -3.68 48.36
N GLY A 14 20.51 -4.19 47.30
CA GLY A 14 19.27 -3.73 46.68
C GLY A 14 18.88 -2.25 46.70
N HIS A 15 19.12 -1.56 45.58
CA HIS A 15 18.20 -0.55 45.05
C HIS A 15 17.88 -0.87 43.59
N TYR A 16 16.86 -1.70 43.37
CA TYR A 16 16.21 -1.79 42.07
C TYR A 16 15.45 -0.47 41.86
N ARG A 17 16.01 0.43 41.04
CA ARG A 17 15.21 1.47 40.39
C ARG A 17 14.14 0.75 39.57
N THR A 18 12.87 0.96 39.92
CA THR A 18 11.76 0.58 39.08
C THR A 18 11.97 1.23 37.71
N SER A 19 12.16 0.39 36.69
CA SER A 19 12.11 0.81 35.30
C SER A 19 10.77 1.49 35.08
N ARG A 20 10.78 2.73 34.59
CA ARG A 20 9.56 3.38 34.11
C ARG A 20 8.93 2.44 33.07
N PRO A 21 7.61 2.18 33.14
CA PRO A 21 6.95 1.39 32.11
C PRO A 21 7.23 2.06 30.77
N VAL A 22 7.68 1.26 29.80
CA VAL A 22 7.75 1.66 28.39
C VAL A 22 6.34 2.13 28.05
N ARG A 23 6.18 3.43 27.80
CA ARG A 23 4.90 3.97 27.34
C ARG A 23 4.57 3.20 26.06
N GLY A 24 3.48 2.44 26.09
CA GLY A 24 2.88 1.90 24.89
C GLY A 24 2.63 3.04 23.88
N PRO A 25 2.43 2.70 22.59
CA PRO A 25 2.13 3.70 21.59
C PRO A 25 0.94 4.56 22.07
N PRO A 26 1.01 5.89 21.93
CA PRO A 26 -0.10 6.75 22.30
C PRO A 26 -1.35 6.32 21.51
N ALA A 27 -2.51 6.38 22.16
CA ALA A 27 -3.78 6.05 21.55
C ALA A 27 -3.99 6.87 20.26
N PRO A 28 -4.62 6.29 19.21
CA PRO A 28 -4.90 6.98 17.96
C PRO A 28 -5.70 8.26 18.24
N LEU A 29 -5.51 9.27 17.37
CA LEU A 29 -6.22 10.53 17.55
C LEU A 29 -7.74 10.31 17.48
N PRO A 30 -8.49 10.89 18.43
CA PRO A 30 -9.93 10.94 18.35
C PRO A 30 -10.41 11.60 17.04
N PRO A 31 -11.57 11.22 16.49
CA PRO A 31 -12.25 12.03 15.49
C PRO A 31 -12.42 13.47 15.97
N LEU A 32 -12.58 14.42 15.04
CA LEU A 32 -12.71 15.87 15.36
C LEU A 32 -13.81 16.16 16.39
N SER A 33 -14.84 15.31 16.48
CA SER A 33 -15.91 15.36 17.49
C SER A 33 -15.43 15.02 18.92
N GLU A 34 -14.43 14.17 19.08
CA GLU A 34 -13.88 13.74 20.38
C GLU A 34 -12.73 14.67 20.86
N ALA A 35 -12.14 15.50 19.99
CA ALA A 35 -11.20 16.55 20.39
C ALA A 35 -11.83 17.57 21.35
N ALA A 36 -13.15 17.80 21.25
CA ALA A 36 -13.93 18.55 22.23
C ALA A 36 -13.97 17.87 23.61
N GLY A 37 -14.00 16.53 23.65
CA GLY A 37 -13.94 15.74 24.88
C GLY A 37 -12.59 15.83 25.60
N ILE A 38 -11.48 15.85 24.86
CA ILE A 38 -10.14 16.10 25.42
C ILE A 38 -10.01 17.53 25.96
N ALA A 39 -10.57 18.52 25.26
CA ALA A 39 -10.58 19.91 25.71
C ALA A 39 -11.32 20.09 27.05
N LEU A 40 -12.43 19.37 27.23
CA LEU A 40 -13.20 19.34 28.49
C LEU A 40 -12.50 18.56 29.61
N ALA A 41 -11.84 17.45 29.29
CA ALA A 41 -11.20 16.57 30.29
C ALA A 41 -9.80 17.03 30.75
N CYS A 42 -8.99 17.66 29.88
CA CYS A 42 -7.64 18.11 30.24
C CYS A 42 -7.15 19.33 29.42
N PRO A 43 -7.45 20.56 29.85
CA PRO A 43 -7.13 21.79 29.12
C PRO A 43 -5.62 21.99 28.84
N LYS A 44 -4.73 21.64 29.78
CA LYS A 44 -3.28 21.76 29.58
C LYS A 44 -2.74 20.79 28.52
N ALA A 45 -3.28 19.58 28.46
CA ALA A 45 -2.91 18.61 27.42
C ALA A 45 -3.42 19.06 26.05
N TYR A 46 -4.63 19.63 26.00
CA TYR A 46 -5.22 20.18 24.79
C TYR A 46 -4.46 21.40 24.25
N GLU A 47 -4.02 22.32 25.11
CA GLU A 47 -3.19 23.46 24.69
C GLU A 47 -1.80 23.03 24.19
N ARG A 48 -1.19 22.00 24.80
CA ARG A 48 0.06 21.41 24.29
C ARG A 48 -0.16 20.76 22.92
N TYR A 49 -1.30 20.11 22.72
CA TYR A 49 -1.69 19.52 21.44
C TYR A 49 -1.89 20.60 20.37
N LYS A 50 -2.64 21.68 20.66
CA LYS A 50 -2.81 22.81 19.75
C LYS A 50 -1.49 23.40 19.27
N ARG A 51 -0.55 23.68 20.18
CA ARG A 51 0.77 24.23 19.81
C ARG A 51 1.54 23.31 18.88
N LYS A 52 1.51 21.99 19.14
CA LYS A 52 2.12 21.01 18.23
C LYS A 52 1.47 21.05 16.85
N MET A 53 0.14 21.16 16.79
CA MET A 53 -0.58 21.20 15.51
C MET A 53 -0.39 22.53 14.76
N GLN A 54 -0.19 23.63 15.47
CA GLN A 54 0.21 24.90 14.86
C GLN A 54 1.62 24.84 14.27
N ALA A 55 2.58 24.21 14.97
CA ALA A 55 3.93 24.00 14.44
C ALA A 55 3.90 23.13 13.17
N VAL A 56 3.08 22.07 13.18
CA VAL A 56 2.82 21.22 12.01
C VAL A 56 2.22 21.99 10.84
N ALA A 57 1.29 22.93 11.09
CA ALA A 57 0.69 23.74 10.04
C ALA A 57 1.67 24.72 9.38
N ALA A 58 2.77 25.07 10.05
CA ALA A 58 3.77 26.01 9.56
C ALA A 58 4.91 25.34 8.76
N ASP A 59 5.05 24.03 8.84
CA ASP A 59 6.18 23.31 8.22
C ASP A 59 5.92 23.01 6.73
N PRO A 60 6.85 23.34 5.81
CA PRO A 60 6.66 23.11 4.38
C PRO A 60 6.87 21.64 3.96
N SER A 61 7.38 20.76 4.81
CA SER A 61 7.61 19.34 4.47
C SER A 61 6.38 18.45 4.71
N PHE A 62 5.43 18.90 5.53
CA PHE A 62 4.27 18.12 5.91
C PHE A 62 3.00 18.96 6.06
N SER A 63 1.86 18.42 5.65
CA SER A 63 0.57 19.08 5.82
C SER A 63 -0.52 18.10 6.26
N LEU A 64 -1.37 18.54 7.18
CA LEU A 64 -2.60 17.85 7.56
C LEU A 64 -3.79 18.51 6.85
N MET A 65 -4.41 17.79 5.92
CA MET A 65 -5.56 18.26 5.15
C MET A 65 -6.86 17.72 5.76
N LEU A 66 -7.65 18.60 6.38
CA LEU A 66 -8.90 18.27 7.08
C LEU A 66 -10.18 18.65 6.33
N ALA A 67 -10.04 19.39 5.24
CA ALA A 67 -11.14 19.84 4.42
C ALA A 67 -10.75 19.79 2.95
N HIS A 68 -11.76 19.60 2.11
CA HIS A 68 -11.64 19.75 0.67
C HIS A 68 -11.28 21.19 0.29
N GLY A 69 -10.70 21.36 -0.90
CA GLY A 69 -10.35 22.68 -1.40
C GLY A 69 -9.83 22.66 -2.81
N GLU A 70 -9.52 23.86 -3.29
CA GLU A 70 -9.03 24.11 -4.65
C GLU A 70 -7.61 24.68 -4.62
N GLY A 71 -6.78 24.33 -5.61
CA GLY A 71 -5.50 24.99 -5.81
C GLY A 71 -4.41 24.15 -6.48
N SER A 72 -3.20 24.69 -6.48
CA SER A 72 -2.03 24.08 -7.11
C SER A 72 -1.11 23.43 -6.08
N ARG A 73 -0.57 22.26 -6.42
CA ARG A 73 0.47 21.58 -5.65
C ARG A 73 1.81 21.83 -6.32
N LEU A 74 2.46 22.89 -5.87
CA LEU A 74 3.76 23.32 -6.39
C LEU A 74 4.86 22.37 -5.95
N PRO A 75 5.86 22.09 -6.81
CA PRO A 75 7.05 21.37 -6.41
C PRO A 75 7.80 22.12 -5.30
N ARG A 76 8.37 21.35 -4.37
CA ARG A 76 9.20 21.84 -3.27
C ARG A 76 10.55 21.11 -3.31
N PRO A 77 11.68 21.76 -3.01
CA PRO A 77 12.94 21.07 -2.77
C PRO A 77 12.75 19.98 -1.72
N GLY A 78 13.22 18.75 -2.00
CA GLY A 78 13.06 17.60 -1.11
C GLY A 78 11.64 17.00 -0.99
N GLY A 79 10.67 17.50 -1.76
CA GLY A 79 9.29 17.00 -1.73
C GLY A 79 8.54 17.33 -0.44
N PHE A 80 7.31 16.80 -0.32
CA PHE A 80 6.49 16.98 0.88
C PHE A 80 5.39 15.91 0.99
N VAL A 81 4.90 15.74 2.21
CA VAL A 81 3.86 14.76 2.55
C VAL A 81 2.57 15.45 2.95
N VAL A 82 1.43 14.92 2.51
CA VAL A 82 0.10 15.36 2.96
C VAL A 82 -0.62 14.17 3.56
N LEU A 83 -0.96 14.25 4.85
CA LEU A 83 -1.95 13.37 5.44
C LEU A 83 -3.32 14.01 5.25
N SER A 84 -4.21 13.33 4.54
CA SER A 84 -5.59 13.75 4.34
C SER A 84 -6.54 12.97 5.26
N ARG A 85 -7.43 13.67 5.95
CA ARG A 85 -8.57 13.13 6.70
C ARG A 85 -9.80 13.92 6.29
N LEU A 86 -10.57 13.41 5.35
CA LEU A 86 -11.61 14.16 4.65
C LEU A 86 -12.98 13.55 4.90
N ALA A 87 -13.95 14.40 5.26
CA ALA A 87 -15.36 14.06 5.12
C ALA A 87 -15.76 14.06 3.64
N GLY A 88 -16.98 13.62 3.35
CA GLY A 88 -17.51 13.61 1.99
C GLY A 88 -17.53 15.00 1.33
N GLY A 89 -16.98 15.11 0.13
CA GLY A 89 -16.85 16.36 -0.60
C GLY A 89 -16.02 16.24 -1.88
N ARG A 90 -15.52 17.38 -2.37
CA ARG A 90 -14.79 17.47 -3.64
C ARG A 90 -13.62 18.43 -3.55
N SER A 91 -12.45 18.02 -4.04
CA SER A 91 -11.27 18.89 -4.24
C SER A 91 -10.97 19.06 -5.72
N GLN A 92 -10.48 20.24 -6.12
CA GLN A 92 -9.90 20.47 -7.45
C GLN A 92 -8.43 20.83 -7.30
N ILE A 93 -7.55 20.02 -7.88
CA ILE A 93 -6.11 20.10 -7.64
C ILE A 93 -5.38 20.12 -8.98
N ARG A 94 -4.53 21.13 -9.17
CA ARG A 94 -3.52 21.11 -10.23
C ARG A 94 -2.21 20.57 -9.66
N ALA A 95 -1.85 19.34 -10.02
CA ALA A 95 -0.63 18.71 -9.55
C ALA A 95 0.56 19.18 -10.40
N LEU A 96 1.32 20.18 -9.95
CA LEU A 96 2.51 20.67 -10.65
C LEU A 96 3.79 19.92 -10.24
N ALA A 97 3.70 19.05 -9.23
CA ALA A 97 4.71 18.08 -8.85
C ALA A 97 4.19 16.65 -9.09
N PRO A 98 5.05 15.71 -9.49
CA PRO A 98 4.68 14.31 -9.54
C PRO A 98 4.41 13.80 -8.12
N SER A 99 3.49 12.85 -7.99
CA SER A 99 3.07 12.37 -6.67
C SER A 99 2.58 10.93 -6.68
N VAL A 100 2.55 10.35 -5.48
CA VAL A 100 1.78 9.14 -5.18
C VAL A 100 0.70 9.46 -4.16
N LYS A 101 -0.54 9.09 -4.46
CA LYS A 101 -1.66 9.06 -3.51
C LYS A 101 -1.90 7.64 -3.06
N PHE A 102 -2.04 7.42 -1.76
CA PHE A 102 -2.46 6.16 -1.14
C PHE A 102 -3.73 6.38 -0.33
N VAL A 103 -4.62 5.38 -0.33
CA VAL A 103 -5.84 5.37 0.49
C VAL A 103 -5.69 4.34 1.60
N LEU A 104 -5.73 4.80 2.86
CA LEU A 104 -5.71 3.94 4.04
C LEU A 104 -7.12 3.49 4.43
N GLN A 105 -8.09 4.41 4.35
CA GLN A 105 -9.48 4.17 4.73
C GLN A 105 -10.41 4.93 3.79
N GLY A 106 -11.57 4.33 3.52
CA GLY A 106 -12.59 4.90 2.66
C GLY A 106 -12.28 4.67 1.19
N GLU A 107 -12.96 5.39 0.32
CA GLU A 107 -12.79 5.31 -1.12
C GLU A 107 -12.70 6.71 -1.70
N GLU A 108 -11.83 6.90 -2.68
CA GLU A 108 -11.68 8.18 -3.38
C GLU A 108 -11.84 7.96 -4.89
N VAL A 109 -12.51 8.89 -5.55
CA VAL A 109 -12.70 8.89 -7.01
C VAL A 109 -11.97 10.08 -7.59
N TYR A 110 -11.02 9.80 -8.47
CA TYR A 110 -10.17 10.75 -9.15
C TYR A 110 -10.59 10.87 -10.61
N GLU A 111 -10.94 12.07 -11.05
CA GLU A 111 -11.01 12.42 -12.47
C GLU A 111 -9.69 13.08 -12.86
N ILE A 112 -8.93 12.42 -13.73
CA ILE A 112 -7.64 12.92 -14.23
C ILE A 112 -7.65 12.86 -15.73
N ASP A 113 -7.48 14.02 -16.38
CA ASP A 113 -7.43 14.16 -17.84
C ASP A 113 -8.59 13.41 -18.55
N GLY A 114 -9.81 13.57 -18.02
CA GLY A 114 -11.03 12.96 -18.56
C GLY A 114 -11.19 11.45 -18.30
N ARG A 115 -10.39 10.86 -17.39
CA ARG A 115 -10.55 9.48 -16.96
C ARG A 115 -10.84 9.37 -15.46
N THR A 116 -11.93 8.66 -15.16
CA THR A 116 -12.29 8.26 -13.81
C THR A 116 -11.42 7.12 -13.30
N ARG A 117 -10.90 7.28 -12.08
CA ARG A 117 -10.09 6.30 -11.36
C ARG A 117 -10.58 6.20 -9.93
N ARG A 118 -10.91 4.98 -9.52
CA ARG A 118 -11.31 4.68 -8.15
C ARG A 118 -10.12 4.08 -7.40
N ILE A 119 -9.87 4.57 -6.19
CA ILE A 119 -8.83 4.06 -5.30
C ILE A 119 -9.48 3.62 -3.99
N ARG A 120 -9.21 2.38 -3.59
CA ARG A 120 -9.73 1.74 -2.37
C ARG A 120 -8.64 1.57 -1.31
N PRO A 121 -9.00 1.14 -0.08
CA PRO A 121 -8.01 0.91 0.96
C PRO A 121 -6.89 -0.02 0.50
N GLY A 122 -5.65 0.39 0.70
CA GLY A 122 -4.46 -0.34 0.29
C GLY A 122 -4.03 -0.12 -1.18
N GLU A 123 -4.82 0.57 -1.98
CA GLU A 123 -4.47 0.94 -3.35
C GLU A 123 -3.78 2.32 -3.40
N PHE A 124 -3.07 2.57 -4.48
CA PHE A 124 -2.44 3.87 -4.74
C PHE A 124 -2.58 4.31 -6.19
N LEU A 125 -2.31 5.59 -6.41
CA LEU A 125 -2.30 6.24 -7.71
C LEU A 125 -1.04 7.06 -7.85
N LEU A 126 -0.24 6.74 -8.87
CA LEU A 126 0.85 7.60 -9.31
C LEU A 126 0.30 8.63 -10.28
N VAL A 127 0.72 9.88 -10.11
CA VAL A 127 0.28 11.01 -10.92
C VAL A 127 1.51 11.81 -11.37
N ASP A 128 1.60 12.07 -12.67
CA ASP A 128 2.62 12.94 -13.26
C ASP A 128 2.38 14.41 -12.89
N ALA A 129 3.45 15.20 -12.98
CA ALA A 129 3.32 16.64 -13.00
C ALA A 129 2.47 17.13 -14.18
N GLY A 130 1.76 18.24 -13.95
CA GLY A 130 0.86 18.89 -14.89
C GLY A 130 -0.55 18.31 -14.95
N ALA A 131 -0.88 17.30 -14.14
CA ALA A 131 -2.22 16.71 -14.13
C ALA A 131 -3.27 17.66 -13.50
N GLU A 132 -4.43 17.75 -14.14
CA GLU A 132 -5.63 18.36 -13.57
C GLU A 132 -6.48 17.27 -12.93
N ILE A 133 -6.79 17.45 -11.64
CA ILE A 133 -7.38 16.42 -10.81
C ILE A 133 -8.63 16.96 -10.14
N GLU A 134 -9.76 16.30 -10.36
CA GLU A 134 -10.91 16.43 -9.47
C GLU A 134 -11.00 15.18 -8.59
N VAL A 135 -11.03 15.35 -7.27
CA VAL A 135 -11.14 14.26 -6.31
C VAL A 135 -12.48 14.35 -5.61
N THR A 136 -13.27 13.29 -5.64
CA THR A 136 -14.53 13.18 -4.91
C THR A 136 -14.44 12.08 -3.87
N THR A 137 -14.90 12.39 -2.65
CA THR A 137 -15.08 11.44 -1.55
C THR A 137 -16.58 11.22 -1.30
N PRO A 138 -17.04 10.00 -0.96
CA PRO A 138 -18.46 9.74 -0.72
C PRO A 138 -19.03 10.57 0.43
N ARG A 139 -20.22 11.17 0.25
CA ARG A 139 -20.87 12.11 1.19
C ARG A 139 -20.96 11.61 2.65
N ASN A 140 -21.16 10.31 2.83
CA ASN A 140 -21.38 9.69 4.15
C ASN A 140 -20.19 8.84 4.62
N ALA A 141 -18.99 9.13 4.14
CA ALA A 141 -17.77 8.41 4.52
C ALA A 141 -16.64 9.38 4.86
N GLU A 142 -15.85 9.03 5.88
CA GLU A 142 -14.53 9.63 6.10
C GLU A 142 -13.50 8.86 5.27
N THR A 143 -12.60 9.59 4.60
CA THR A 143 -11.43 9.02 3.95
C THR A 143 -10.16 9.43 4.68
N ILE A 144 -9.24 8.48 4.82
CA ILE A 144 -7.89 8.73 5.31
C ILE A 144 -6.92 8.30 4.21
N GLY A 145 -6.05 9.21 3.82
CA GLY A 145 -5.10 8.97 2.74
C GLY A 145 -3.79 9.71 2.95
N LEU A 146 -2.76 9.26 2.24
CA LEU A 146 -1.43 9.82 2.25
C LEU A 146 -1.06 10.25 0.83
N CYS A 147 -0.72 11.51 0.62
CA CYS A 147 -0.06 11.94 -0.61
C CYS A 147 1.41 12.18 -0.33
N VAL A 148 2.29 11.70 -1.20
CA VAL A 148 3.70 12.06 -1.22
C VAL A 148 3.96 12.77 -2.54
N TYR A 149 4.35 14.04 -2.47
CA TYR A 149 4.77 14.82 -3.62
C TYR A 149 6.29 14.79 -3.69
N PHE A 150 6.81 14.38 -4.83
CA PHE A 150 8.25 14.26 -5.03
C PHE A 150 8.87 15.63 -5.34
N GLY A 151 10.17 15.74 -5.11
CA GLY A 151 10.90 16.99 -5.36
C GLY A 151 10.77 17.45 -6.81
N GLY A 152 10.81 18.76 -7.06
CA GLY A 152 10.83 19.29 -8.43
C GLY A 152 12.22 19.29 -9.09
N GLU A 153 13.24 18.81 -8.39
CA GLU A 153 14.61 18.78 -8.90
C GLU A 153 14.80 17.64 -9.91
N ALA A 154 15.80 17.76 -10.79
CA ALA A 154 16.15 16.69 -11.72
C ALA A 154 16.48 15.42 -10.93
N GLY A 155 15.82 14.29 -11.27
CA GLY A 155 16.05 13.01 -10.59
C GLY A 155 14.85 12.39 -9.86
N THR A 156 13.60 12.81 -10.13
CA THR A 156 12.44 12.05 -9.62
C THR A 156 12.04 10.91 -10.55
N PRO A 157 11.56 9.76 -10.02
CA PRO A 157 11.23 8.60 -10.84
C PRO A 157 10.22 8.85 -11.96
N LEU A 158 9.37 9.86 -11.78
CA LEU A 158 8.34 10.25 -12.75
C LEU A 158 8.79 11.38 -13.71
N ALA A 159 9.83 12.13 -13.37
CA ALA A 159 10.36 13.25 -14.17
C ALA A 159 11.75 12.98 -14.78
N GLU A 160 12.22 11.73 -14.76
CA GLU A 160 13.47 11.32 -15.41
C GLU A 160 13.53 11.73 -16.90
N PRO A 161 14.64 12.31 -17.38
CA PRO A 161 14.80 12.68 -18.79
C PRO A 161 14.56 11.49 -19.73
N GLY A 162 13.75 11.72 -20.77
CA GLY A 162 13.43 10.69 -21.78
C GLY A 162 12.35 9.69 -21.35
N ARG A 163 11.89 9.71 -20.09
CA ARG A 163 10.74 8.92 -19.67
C ARG A 163 9.47 9.45 -20.35
N ARG A 164 8.65 8.54 -20.87
CA ARG A 164 7.34 8.91 -21.41
C ARG A 164 6.41 9.25 -20.24
N PRO A 165 5.61 10.32 -20.34
CA PRO A 165 4.54 10.56 -19.38
C PRO A 165 3.65 9.33 -19.25
N LEU A 166 3.15 9.10 -18.03
CA LEU A 166 2.02 8.22 -17.78
C LEU A 166 0.87 8.61 -18.73
N ASN A 167 0.04 7.62 -19.08
CA ASN A 167 -1.06 7.84 -20.01
C ASN A 167 -2.41 7.49 -19.36
N PRO A 168 -3.35 8.45 -19.21
CA PRO A 168 -3.17 9.91 -19.31
C PRO A 168 -2.74 10.48 -17.95
N ARG A 169 -1.45 10.71 -17.77
CA ARG A 169 -0.81 11.26 -16.56
C ARG A 169 -0.98 10.51 -15.25
N ALA A 170 -1.61 9.34 -15.24
CA ALA A 170 -1.72 8.55 -14.01
C ALA A 170 -1.75 7.03 -14.24
N VAL A 171 -1.34 6.27 -13.22
CA VAL A 171 -1.42 4.80 -13.19
C VAL A 171 -1.80 4.31 -11.79
N ASN A 172 -2.75 3.37 -11.74
CA ASN A 172 -3.20 2.75 -10.50
C ASN A 172 -2.25 1.61 -10.13
N GLY A 173 -1.85 1.56 -8.86
CA GLY A 173 -1.21 0.42 -8.24
C GLY A 173 -2.16 -0.32 -7.31
N SER A 174 -1.79 -1.55 -6.97
CA SER A 174 -2.62 -2.47 -6.18
C SER A 174 -2.00 -2.75 -4.82
N THR A 175 -2.77 -3.42 -3.96
CA THR A 175 -2.30 -3.94 -2.66
C THR A 175 -1.15 -4.94 -2.78
N LEU A 176 -0.91 -5.49 -3.98
CA LEU A 176 0.13 -6.50 -4.22
C LEU A 176 1.53 -5.90 -4.40
N ASP A 177 1.60 -4.59 -4.62
CA ASP A 177 2.85 -3.92 -4.94
C ASP A 177 3.56 -3.48 -3.65
N PRO A 178 4.89 -3.71 -3.50
CA PRO A 178 5.62 -3.34 -2.28
C PRO A 178 5.49 -1.85 -1.88
N LEU A 179 5.29 -0.97 -2.87
CA LEU A 179 5.02 0.45 -2.65
C LEU A 179 3.74 0.65 -1.81
N ALA A 180 2.69 -0.15 -2.02
CA ALA A 180 1.47 -0.07 -1.23
C ALA A 180 1.73 -0.36 0.24
N GLY A 181 2.45 -1.44 0.55
CA GLY A 181 2.78 -1.80 1.94
C GLY A 181 3.65 -0.75 2.64
N LEU A 182 4.59 -0.14 1.93
CA LEU A 182 5.39 0.98 2.42
C LEU A 182 4.50 2.18 2.76
N LEU A 183 3.66 2.61 1.82
CA LEU A 183 2.75 3.74 2.00
C LEU A 183 1.74 3.48 3.13
N GLU A 184 1.24 2.25 3.23
CA GLU A 184 0.32 1.85 4.29
C GLU A 184 0.96 1.98 5.68
N SER A 185 2.20 1.52 5.86
CA SER A 185 2.89 1.60 7.14
C SER A 185 3.04 3.06 7.61
N HIS A 186 3.40 3.96 6.69
CA HIS A 186 3.53 5.38 6.98
C HIS A 186 2.18 6.07 7.18
N ALA A 187 1.18 5.73 6.37
CA ALA A 187 -0.17 6.27 6.51
C ALA A 187 -0.77 5.89 7.87
N ARG A 188 -0.62 4.63 8.32
CA ARG A 188 -1.06 4.19 9.65
C ARG A 188 -0.34 4.94 10.77
N ALA A 189 0.99 5.07 10.66
CA ALA A 189 1.79 5.80 11.64
C ALA A 189 1.35 7.27 11.77
N LEU A 190 1.15 7.95 10.64
CA LEU A 190 0.74 9.36 10.60
C LEU A 190 -0.73 9.55 10.98
N ALA A 191 -1.62 8.62 10.64
CA ALA A 191 -3.02 8.66 11.08
C ALA A 191 -3.12 8.60 12.62
N GLY A 192 -2.27 7.80 13.27
CA GLY A 192 -2.18 7.73 14.73
C GLY A 192 -1.47 8.93 15.37
N ARG A 193 -0.45 9.49 14.70
CA ARG A 193 0.40 10.57 15.23
C ARG A 193 0.79 11.59 14.14
N PRO A 194 -0.13 12.47 13.70
CA PRO A 194 0.14 13.42 12.61
C PRO A 194 1.29 14.37 12.90
N GLU A 195 1.56 14.68 14.17
CA GLU A 195 2.67 15.56 14.55
C GLU A 195 4.05 14.97 14.25
N ALA A 196 4.16 13.64 14.10
CA ALA A 196 5.38 13.00 13.65
C ALA A 196 5.65 13.23 12.15
N GLY A 197 4.68 13.78 11.41
CA GLY A 197 4.80 14.05 9.98
C GLY A 197 5.94 14.99 9.62
N VAL A 198 6.20 16.01 10.44
CA VAL A 198 7.30 16.96 10.23
C VAL A 198 8.65 16.24 10.23
N ASP A 199 8.88 15.39 11.22
CA ASP A 199 10.16 14.67 11.34
C ASP A 199 10.28 13.53 10.31
N LEU A 200 9.16 12.88 9.98
CA LEU A 200 9.16 11.70 9.11
C LEU A 200 9.12 12.04 7.62
N ALA A 201 8.60 13.21 7.23
CA ALA A 201 8.35 13.56 5.83
C ALA A 201 9.56 13.34 4.91
N PRO A 202 10.80 13.80 5.23
CA PRO A 202 11.96 13.57 4.37
C PRO A 202 12.24 12.07 4.14
N SER A 203 12.12 11.25 5.18
CA SER A 203 12.34 9.81 5.07
C SER A 203 11.24 9.10 4.27
N ILE A 204 9.99 9.55 4.42
CA ILE A 204 8.84 9.04 3.67
C ILE A 204 8.99 9.38 2.19
N VAL A 205 9.34 10.61 1.84
CA VAL A 205 9.56 11.04 0.46
C VAL A 205 10.64 10.18 -0.19
N ALA A 206 11.82 10.10 0.42
CA ALA A 206 12.93 9.33 -0.13
C ALA A 206 12.61 7.83 -0.30
N ALA A 207 11.85 7.25 0.64
CA ALA A 207 11.46 5.85 0.56
C ALA A 207 10.39 5.59 -0.51
N ALA A 208 9.41 6.49 -0.63
CA ALA A 208 8.38 6.44 -1.65
C ALA A 208 8.96 6.67 -3.06
N GLU A 209 9.96 7.54 -3.23
CA GLU A 209 10.67 7.74 -4.49
C GLU A 209 11.32 6.44 -4.98
N ARG A 210 12.17 5.82 -4.16
CA ARG A 210 12.83 4.55 -4.51
C ARG A 210 11.84 3.43 -4.83
N ALA A 211 10.78 3.31 -4.03
CA ALA A 211 9.76 2.30 -4.25
C ALA A 211 8.91 2.57 -5.51
N THR A 212 8.68 3.84 -5.84
CA THR A 212 8.02 4.26 -7.09
C THR A 212 8.90 3.95 -8.30
N GLU A 213 10.20 4.22 -8.23
CA GLU A 213 11.15 3.84 -9.28
C GLU A 213 11.14 2.33 -9.57
N ALA A 214 11.21 1.51 -8.52
CA ALA A 214 11.13 0.06 -8.64
C ALA A 214 9.80 -0.40 -9.24
N TYR A 215 8.68 0.21 -8.84
CA TYR A 215 7.36 -0.07 -9.40
C TYR A 215 7.30 0.27 -10.90
N LEU A 216 7.79 1.45 -11.28
CA LEU A 216 7.77 1.91 -12.67
C LEU A 216 8.69 1.08 -13.57
N SER A 217 9.86 0.68 -13.06
CA SER A 217 10.75 -0.25 -13.78
C SER A 217 10.07 -1.60 -14.00
N ALA A 218 9.38 -2.15 -12.99
CA ALA A 218 8.62 -3.39 -13.14
C ALA A 218 7.45 -3.23 -14.13
N TRP A 219 6.78 -2.07 -14.11
CA TRP A 219 5.72 -1.71 -15.04
C TRP A 219 6.23 -1.68 -16.48
N ASP A 220 7.31 -0.94 -16.75
CA ASP A 220 7.88 -0.79 -18.09
C ASP A 220 8.37 -2.12 -18.65
N ASN A 221 8.96 -2.97 -17.79
CA ASN A 221 9.34 -4.33 -18.17
C ASN A 221 8.14 -5.18 -18.60
N ARG A 222 7.00 -5.09 -17.91
CA ARG A 222 5.76 -5.80 -18.33
C ARG A 222 5.16 -5.18 -19.59
N LEU A 223 5.20 -3.86 -19.71
CA LEU A 223 4.71 -3.13 -20.87
C LEU A 223 5.49 -3.50 -22.14
N ALA A 224 6.80 -3.72 -22.02
CA ALA A 224 7.66 -4.15 -23.11
C ALA A 224 7.31 -5.56 -23.63
N ARG A 225 6.85 -6.47 -22.74
CA ARG A 225 6.43 -7.83 -23.11
C ARG A 225 5.15 -7.85 -23.95
N LEU A 226 4.29 -6.84 -23.84
CA LEU A 226 3.09 -6.68 -24.66
C LEU A 226 3.40 -6.13 -26.07
N GLY A 227 4.54 -6.50 -26.65
CA GLY A 227 5.12 -5.89 -27.85
C GLY A 227 4.25 -5.99 -29.12
N SER A 228 3.26 -6.87 -29.13
CA SER A 228 2.30 -7.03 -30.24
C SER A 228 1.30 -5.88 -30.36
N LEU A 229 1.17 -5.03 -29.34
CA LEU A 229 0.18 -3.95 -29.27
C LEU A 229 0.82 -2.55 -29.45
N LYS A 230 0.05 -1.60 -30.00
CA LYS A 230 0.42 -0.17 -29.99
C LYS A 230 0.63 0.30 -28.54
N HIS A 231 1.52 1.26 -28.33
CA HIS A 231 1.90 1.71 -26.97
C HIS A 231 0.70 2.12 -26.10
N SER A 232 -0.22 2.94 -26.62
CA SER A 232 -1.43 3.35 -25.89
C SER A 232 -2.29 2.15 -25.49
N THR A 233 -2.46 1.18 -26.39
CA THR A 233 -3.16 -0.07 -26.12
C THR A 233 -2.43 -0.92 -25.09
N ARG A 234 -1.09 -1.00 -25.13
CA ARG A 234 -0.31 -1.71 -24.11
C ARG A 234 -0.56 -1.17 -22.70
N VAL A 235 -0.56 0.16 -22.54
CA VAL A 235 -0.74 0.79 -21.24
C VAL A 235 -2.12 0.45 -20.67
N GLU A 236 -3.16 0.62 -21.47
CA GLU A 236 -4.53 0.28 -21.07
C GLU A 236 -4.67 -1.22 -20.77
N THR A 237 -4.16 -2.09 -21.65
CA THR A 237 -4.19 -3.54 -21.44
C THR A 237 -3.46 -3.92 -20.15
N LEU A 238 -2.27 -3.38 -19.89
CA LEU A 238 -1.51 -3.70 -18.67
C LEU A 238 -2.24 -3.25 -17.41
N GLN A 239 -2.89 -2.07 -17.40
CA GLN A 239 -3.73 -1.64 -16.28
C GLN A 239 -4.86 -2.65 -16.00
N ARG A 240 -5.52 -3.15 -17.04
CA ARG A 240 -6.57 -4.17 -16.92
C ARG A 240 -6.03 -5.52 -16.44
N LEU A 241 -4.84 -5.89 -16.87
CA LEU A 241 -4.16 -7.12 -16.47
C LEU A 241 -3.72 -7.07 -15.00
N GLU A 242 -3.22 -5.93 -14.50
CA GLU A 242 -2.92 -5.77 -13.06
C GLU A 242 -4.20 -5.80 -12.22
N ARG A 243 -5.33 -5.25 -12.69
CA ARG A 243 -6.64 -5.46 -12.02
C ARG A 243 -7.04 -6.94 -11.97
N ALA A 244 -6.85 -7.66 -13.07
CA ALA A 244 -7.08 -9.10 -13.11
C ALA A 244 -6.20 -9.83 -12.09
N ARG A 245 -4.91 -9.46 -12.01
CA ARG A 245 -3.96 -10.03 -11.05
C ARG A 245 -4.37 -9.74 -9.61
N ALA A 246 -4.74 -8.50 -9.28
CA ALA A 246 -5.26 -8.12 -7.96
C ALA A 246 -6.50 -8.95 -7.58
N PHE A 247 -7.44 -9.13 -8.52
CA PHE A 247 -8.61 -9.97 -8.32
C PHE A 247 -8.24 -11.44 -8.04
N LEU A 248 -7.30 -12.03 -8.77
CA LEU A 248 -6.85 -13.40 -8.54
C LEU A 248 -6.25 -13.57 -7.13
N HIS A 249 -5.42 -12.63 -6.69
CA HIS A 249 -4.85 -12.63 -5.33
C HIS A 249 -5.92 -12.51 -4.25
N ALA A 250 -6.85 -11.56 -4.39
CA ALA A 250 -7.95 -11.39 -3.45
C ALA A 250 -8.86 -12.62 -3.34
N ASN A 251 -8.86 -13.48 -4.36
CA ASN A 251 -9.68 -14.69 -4.42
C ASN A 251 -8.84 -15.99 -4.32
N ALA A 252 -7.60 -15.92 -3.82
CA ALA A 252 -6.72 -17.09 -3.70
C ALA A 252 -7.29 -18.21 -2.79
N GLY A 253 -8.28 -17.91 -1.95
CA GLY A 253 -8.98 -18.88 -1.11
C GLY A 253 -10.08 -19.69 -1.84
N ARG A 254 -10.45 -19.34 -3.09
CA ARG A 254 -11.54 -20.00 -3.81
C ARG A 254 -11.21 -20.30 -5.28
N ILE A 255 -12.04 -21.09 -5.93
CA ILE A 255 -12.00 -21.24 -7.40
C ILE A 255 -12.58 -19.97 -8.02
N VAL A 256 -11.94 -19.50 -9.09
CA VAL A 256 -12.47 -18.45 -9.98
C VAL A 256 -12.49 -18.99 -11.40
N THR A 257 -13.51 -18.61 -12.16
CA THR A 257 -13.65 -18.91 -13.59
C THR A 257 -12.90 -17.90 -14.44
N LEU A 258 -12.60 -18.25 -15.70
CA LEU A 258 -11.96 -17.30 -16.61
C LEU A 258 -12.90 -16.14 -16.94
N GLU A 259 -14.20 -16.41 -16.98
CA GLU A 259 -15.30 -15.49 -17.18
C GLU A 259 -15.31 -14.40 -16.11
N GLU A 260 -15.22 -14.78 -14.83
CA GLU A 260 -15.14 -13.83 -13.71
C GLU A 260 -13.94 -12.89 -13.85
N VAL A 261 -12.76 -13.44 -14.16
CA VAL A 261 -11.52 -12.65 -14.26
C VAL A 261 -11.59 -11.70 -15.46
N ALA A 262 -12.12 -12.19 -16.60
CA ALA A 262 -12.30 -11.42 -17.82
C ALA A 262 -13.29 -10.27 -17.63
N ALA A 263 -14.42 -10.54 -16.98
CA ALA A 263 -15.42 -9.53 -16.62
C ALA A 263 -14.82 -8.47 -15.68
N HIS A 264 -14.08 -8.89 -14.64
CA HIS A 264 -13.44 -7.97 -13.71
C HIS A 264 -12.38 -7.07 -14.38
N ALA A 265 -11.64 -7.62 -15.35
CA ALA A 265 -10.63 -6.88 -16.10
C ALA A 265 -11.22 -5.99 -17.21
N ALA A 266 -12.48 -6.19 -17.59
CA ALA A 266 -13.09 -5.65 -18.81
C ALA A 266 -12.32 -6.06 -20.08
N LEU A 267 -12.02 -7.35 -20.20
CA LEU A 267 -11.36 -7.97 -21.36
C LEU A 267 -12.17 -9.18 -21.82
N SER A 268 -12.05 -9.55 -23.10
CA SER A 268 -12.55 -10.87 -23.53
C SER A 268 -11.68 -11.98 -22.94
N ARG A 269 -12.22 -13.20 -22.79
CA ARG A 269 -11.48 -14.37 -22.29
C ARG A 269 -10.21 -14.67 -23.09
N PHE A 270 -10.31 -14.56 -24.43
CA PHE A 270 -9.18 -14.77 -25.33
C PHE A 270 -8.10 -13.70 -25.13
N HIS A 271 -8.47 -12.42 -25.12
CA HIS A 271 -7.53 -11.32 -24.93
C HIS A 271 -6.87 -11.39 -23.56
N LEU A 272 -7.65 -11.62 -22.50
CA LEU A 272 -7.12 -11.82 -21.15
C LEU A 272 -6.09 -12.96 -21.13
N THR A 273 -6.44 -14.14 -21.63
CA THR A 273 -5.57 -15.33 -21.55
C THR A 273 -4.23 -15.08 -22.25
N ARG A 274 -4.28 -14.55 -23.46
CA ARG A 274 -3.08 -14.24 -24.26
C ARG A 274 -2.22 -13.17 -23.59
N SER A 275 -2.78 -11.99 -23.33
CA SER A 275 -1.98 -10.86 -22.84
C SER A 275 -1.52 -11.03 -21.39
N PHE A 276 -2.27 -11.75 -20.55
CA PHE A 276 -1.83 -12.11 -19.20
C PHE A 276 -0.62 -13.06 -19.26
N ALA A 277 -0.63 -14.06 -20.15
CA ALA A 277 0.52 -14.94 -20.36
C ALA A 277 1.74 -14.18 -20.91
N GLU A 278 1.55 -13.25 -21.85
CA GLU A 278 2.63 -12.38 -22.35
C GLU A 278 3.23 -11.52 -21.21
N ALA A 279 2.40 -10.90 -20.37
CA ALA A 279 2.88 -10.01 -19.31
C ALA A 279 3.51 -10.76 -18.11
N PHE A 280 2.88 -11.84 -17.65
CA PHE A 280 3.20 -12.53 -16.40
C PHE A 280 3.81 -13.94 -16.58
N GLY A 281 4.00 -14.39 -17.82
CA GLY A 281 4.67 -15.65 -18.17
C GLY A 281 3.79 -16.90 -18.12
N VAL A 282 2.59 -16.83 -17.54
CA VAL A 282 1.64 -17.97 -17.46
C VAL A 282 0.19 -17.49 -17.65
N PRO A 283 -0.72 -18.34 -18.17
CA PRO A 283 -2.15 -18.01 -18.27
C PRO A 283 -2.81 -17.70 -16.91
N PRO A 284 -3.91 -16.93 -16.87
CA PRO A 284 -4.52 -16.43 -15.63
C PRO A 284 -4.99 -17.55 -14.70
N LEU A 285 -5.61 -18.62 -15.23
CA LEU A 285 -6.05 -19.74 -14.38
C LEU A 285 -4.89 -20.62 -13.89
N ALA A 286 -3.78 -20.68 -14.63
CA ALA A 286 -2.56 -21.34 -14.15
C ALA A 286 -1.89 -20.52 -13.06
N TYR A 287 -1.84 -19.19 -13.21
CA TYR A 287 -1.43 -18.25 -12.17
C TYR A 287 -2.27 -18.42 -10.90
N HIS A 288 -3.60 -18.43 -11.05
CA HIS A 288 -4.52 -18.61 -9.93
C HIS A 288 -4.30 -19.93 -9.20
N ARG A 289 -4.19 -21.04 -9.92
CA ARG A 289 -3.89 -22.35 -9.32
C ARG A 289 -2.61 -22.29 -8.47
N ASN A 290 -1.58 -21.59 -8.95
CA ASN A 290 -0.35 -21.42 -8.19
C ASN A 290 -0.59 -20.63 -6.90
N LEU A 291 -1.34 -19.52 -6.94
CA LEU A 291 -1.68 -18.74 -5.74
C LEU A 291 -2.43 -19.57 -4.70
N ARG A 292 -3.39 -20.38 -5.15
CA ARG A 292 -4.17 -21.25 -4.26
C ARG A 292 -3.30 -22.29 -3.57
N LEU A 293 -2.31 -22.83 -4.28
CA LEU A 293 -1.31 -23.74 -3.71
C LEU A 293 -0.37 -23.03 -2.72
N ASP A 294 -0.01 -21.77 -2.94
CA ASP A 294 0.74 -20.96 -1.95
C ASP A 294 -0.07 -20.75 -0.68
N SER A 295 -1.35 -20.40 -0.83
CA SER A 295 -2.26 -20.27 0.32
C SER A 295 -2.41 -21.60 1.06
N ALA A 296 -2.53 -22.72 0.35
CA ALA A 296 -2.56 -24.05 0.96
C ALA A 296 -1.30 -24.36 1.77
N ALA A 297 -0.12 -24.09 1.20
CA ALA A 297 1.15 -24.32 1.89
C ALA A 297 1.23 -23.54 3.21
N ARG A 298 0.78 -22.28 3.19
CA ARG A 298 0.69 -21.43 4.37
C ARG A 298 -0.26 -22.00 5.43
N LEU A 299 -1.48 -22.37 5.05
CA LEU A 299 -2.48 -22.94 5.97
C LEU A 299 -2.01 -24.24 6.61
N ILE A 300 -1.29 -25.10 5.87
CA ILE A 300 -0.75 -26.35 6.41
C ILE A 300 0.39 -26.06 7.39
N ALA A 301 1.33 -25.20 7.00
CA ALA A 301 2.53 -24.96 7.78
C ALA A 301 2.30 -24.10 9.04
N GLU A 302 1.46 -23.08 8.93
CA GLU A 302 1.23 -22.09 9.99
C GLU A 302 0.03 -22.44 10.86
N GLU A 303 -1.06 -22.94 10.26
CA GLU A 303 -2.35 -23.15 10.92
C GLU A 303 -2.66 -24.64 11.17
N GLY A 304 -1.85 -25.56 10.65
CA GLY A 304 -2.02 -27.00 10.85
C GLY A 304 -3.29 -27.58 10.19
N VAL A 305 -3.87 -26.88 9.21
CA VAL A 305 -5.11 -27.32 8.56
C VAL A 305 -4.86 -28.62 7.78
N PRO A 306 -5.71 -29.66 7.95
CA PRO A 306 -5.52 -30.91 7.24
C PRO A 306 -5.56 -30.75 5.72
N ALA A 307 -4.62 -31.41 5.03
CA ALA A 307 -4.52 -31.37 3.57
C ALA A 307 -5.79 -31.87 2.85
N THR A 308 -6.56 -32.76 3.47
CA THR A 308 -7.86 -33.24 2.98
C THR A 308 -8.88 -32.11 2.91
N VAL A 309 -9.02 -31.35 4.00
CA VAL A 309 -9.92 -30.19 4.09
C VAL A 309 -9.54 -29.14 3.05
N ILE A 310 -8.24 -28.84 2.92
CA ILE A 310 -7.76 -27.88 1.92
C ILE A 310 -8.01 -28.39 0.50
N ALA A 311 -7.81 -29.68 0.22
CA ALA A 311 -8.07 -30.23 -1.11
C ALA A 311 -9.53 -30.03 -1.52
N GLU A 312 -10.48 -30.28 -0.60
CA GLU A 312 -11.91 -30.05 -0.80
C GLU A 312 -12.25 -28.56 -0.98
N GLN A 313 -11.75 -27.70 -0.09
CA GLN A 313 -11.93 -26.24 -0.21
C GLN A 313 -11.36 -25.68 -1.50
N LEU A 314 -10.25 -26.25 -1.97
CA LEU A 314 -9.64 -25.89 -3.24
C LEU A 314 -10.29 -26.60 -4.45
N GLY A 315 -11.34 -27.39 -4.24
CA GLY A 315 -12.10 -28.09 -5.27
C GLY A 315 -11.26 -29.05 -6.11
N TYR A 316 -10.27 -29.69 -5.50
CA TYR A 316 -9.62 -30.85 -6.09
C TYR A 316 -10.52 -32.07 -5.95
N ALA A 317 -10.64 -32.86 -7.03
CA ALA A 317 -11.48 -34.07 -7.03
C ALA A 317 -11.02 -35.15 -6.03
N SER A 318 -9.78 -35.09 -5.56
CA SER A 318 -9.25 -35.97 -4.52
C SER A 318 -8.00 -35.39 -3.84
N LEU A 319 -7.69 -35.88 -2.63
CA LEU A 319 -6.43 -35.58 -1.94
C LEU A 319 -5.21 -35.94 -2.79
N SER A 320 -5.28 -37.02 -3.57
CA SER A 320 -4.18 -37.43 -4.46
C SER A 320 -3.96 -36.44 -5.60
N ALA A 321 -5.03 -35.90 -6.19
CA ALA A 321 -4.94 -34.86 -7.21
C ALA A 321 -4.32 -33.57 -6.65
N PHE A 322 -4.77 -33.15 -5.45
CA PHE A 322 -4.16 -32.04 -4.72
C PHE A 322 -2.68 -32.30 -4.44
N SER A 323 -2.33 -33.45 -3.87
CA SER A 323 -0.96 -33.80 -3.50
C SER A 323 -0.01 -33.83 -4.70
N ARG A 324 -0.50 -34.26 -5.88
CA ARG A 324 0.27 -34.20 -7.13
C ARG A 324 0.54 -32.77 -7.57
N ALA A 325 -0.49 -31.92 -7.60
CA ALA A 325 -0.35 -30.51 -7.96
C ALA A 325 0.55 -29.76 -6.97
N PHE A 326 0.41 -30.05 -5.68
CA PHE A 326 1.22 -29.51 -4.61
C PHE A 326 2.70 -29.90 -4.78
N ARG A 327 2.98 -31.20 -4.99
CA ARG A 327 4.34 -31.69 -5.24
C ARG A 327 4.95 -31.11 -6.51
N GLN A 328 4.16 -30.93 -7.57
CA GLN A 328 4.63 -30.31 -8.81
C GLN A 328 5.12 -28.87 -8.57
N LYS A 329 4.49 -28.14 -7.64
CA LYS A 329 4.88 -26.77 -7.32
C LYS A 329 6.00 -26.68 -6.28
N PHE A 330 5.92 -27.43 -5.18
CA PHE A 330 6.81 -27.29 -4.03
C PHE A 330 7.91 -28.36 -3.95
N GLY A 331 7.92 -29.34 -4.87
CA GLY A 331 8.87 -30.46 -4.86
C GLY A 331 8.57 -31.55 -3.82
N VAL A 332 7.77 -31.25 -2.80
CA VAL A 332 7.40 -32.16 -1.70
C VAL A 332 5.88 -32.30 -1.57
N PRO A 333 5.35 -33.42 -1.04
CA PRO A 333 3.93 -33.55 -0.77
C PRO A 333 3.49 -32.67 0.42
N PRO A 334 2.18 -32.37 0.53
CA PRO A 334 1.62 -31.55 1.62
C PRO A 334 1.97 -32.06 3.03
N SER A 335 2.07 -33.38 3.19
CA SER A 335 2.39 -34.05 4.46
C SER A 335 3.77 -33.72 5.03
N ARG A 336 4.66 -33.09 4.25
CA ARG A 336 5.99 -32.66 4.71
C ARG A 336 6.01 -31.25 5.30
N LEU A 337 4.90 -30.50 5.20
CA LEU A 337 4.78 -29.16 5.75
C LEU A 337 4.03 -29.11 7.09
N GLY A 338 3.14 -30.07 7.33
CA GLY A 338 2.47 -30.20 8.61
C GLY A 338 3.47 -30.60 9.70
N LYS A 339 3.29 -30.07 10.91
CA LYS A 339 3.99 -30.58 12.10
C LYS A 339 3.51 -31.98 12.45
#